data_AF-A0A9N9DK98-F1
#
_entry.id   AF-A0A9N9DK98-F1
#
_cell.length_a   1.000
_cell.length_b   1.000
_cell.length_c   1.000
_cell.angle_alpha   90.00
_cell.angle_beta   90.00
_cell.angle_gamma   90.00
#
_symmetry.space_group_name_H-M   'P 1'
#
loop_
_entity.id
_entity.type
_entity.pdbx_description
1 polymer ?
#
loop_
_entity_poly.entity_id
_entity_poly.type
_entity_poly.pdbx_seq_one_letter_code
_entity_poly.pdbx_strand_id
1 'polypeptide(L)'
;MPRIHTLSDIGECKKLGDIPSNRYPPSRTELENQLACANRDREIAIECGNRLANKCSVLDKDNKRIQRNLKQSNNDKEKLSKHSYQLINEVKRLSSELDSLISQITHKDISLNESKIKIKDLQSKIKILETKLSSTQNESKEITALRSMKKILEEIRESRGKVPNASKRMAKKFRIGARRVYEIWEHKERLQQGLDNWDDSPPSDSHNKKLSAIEISINEASTKVAKNIKSKPKLIHNSDQFFISKDSFNKMNKILETKKETIPPEISQKTEDPLKLFKRTQKDAKKSRAVARADIFKLSTLNSKV
;
A
#
# COMPACT_ATOMS: atom_id res chain seq x y z
N MET A 1 10.44 2.91 82.29
CA MET A 1 9.95 4.17 81.68
C MET A 1 10.79 5.32 82.23
N PRO A 2 11.24 6.29 81.42
CA PRO A 2 11.99 7.44 81.93
C PRO A 2 11.04 8.45 82.60
N ARG A 3 11.47 9.00 83.73
CA ARG A 3 10.74 9.97 84.54
C ARG A 3 10.79 11.33 83.85
N ILE A 4 9.64 11.90 83.51
CA ILE A 4 9.53 13.24 82.92
C ILE A 4 9.49 14.25 84.07
N HIS A 5 10.46 15.16 84.13
CA HIS A 5 10.51 16.24 85.13
C HIS A 5 9.66 17.42 84.67
N THR A 6 8.79 17.93 85.56
CA THR A 6 7.93 19.09 85.28
C THR A 6 8.52 20.36 85.89
N LEU A 7 8.11 21.53 85.42
CA LEU A 7 8.58 22.83 85.92
C LEU A 7 8.34 23.05 87.42
N SER A 8 7.47 22.24 88.04
CA SER A 8 7.22 22.19 89.48
C SER A 8 8.36 21.56 90.29
N ASP A 9 9.21 20.74 89.65
CA ASP A 9 10.40 20.12 90.28
C ASP A 9 11.54 21.14 90.50
N ILE A 10 11.36 22.39 90.04
CA ILE A 10 12.28 23.52 90.24
C ILE A 10 11.94 24.30 91.54
N GLY A 11 10.88 23.89 92.25
CA GLY A 11 10.35 24.57 93.44
C GLY A 11 11.13 24.41 94.74
N GLU A 12 12.25 23.69 94.75
CA GLU A 12 13.22 23.73 95.83
C GLU A 12 14.55 24.21 95.25
N CYS A 13 14.83 25.50 95.45
CA CYS A 13 16.16 26.07 95.30
C CYS A 13 17.15 25.33 96.21
N LYS A 14 17.63 24.16 95.79
CA LYS A 14 19.01 23.77 96.08
C LYS A 14 19.87 24.82 95.41
N LYS A 15 20.14 25.86 96.18
CA LYS A 15 21.15 26.88 95.89
C LYS A 15 22.30 26.15 95.22
N LEU A 16 22.59 26.53 93.97
CA LEU A 16 23.92 26.34 93.39
C LEU A 16 24.89 26.58 94.54
N GLY A 17 25.60 25.51 94.96
CA GLY A 17 26.37 25.55 96.20
C GLY A 17 27.11 26.87 96.29
N ASP A 18 26.93 27.58 97.41
CA ASP A 18 27.54 28.89 97.63
C ASP A 18 28.99 28.83 97.17
N ILE A 19 29.44 29.83 96.40
CA ILE A 19 30.81 29.93 95.90
C ILE A 19 31.72 29.56 97.07
N PRO A 20 32.59 28.52 96.98
CA PRO A 20 33.39 28.10 98.11
C PRO A 20 34.15 29.32 98.62
N SER A 21 33.79 29.78 99.82
CA SER A 21 34.20 31.08 100.39
C SER A 21 35.71 31.20 100.62
N ASN A 22 36.47 30.14 100.30
CA ASN A 22 37.92 30.01 100.46
C ASN A 22 38.67 29.81 99.13
N ARG A 23 38.08 30.14 97.96
CA ARG A 23 38.94 30.31 96.77
C ARG A 23 39.83 31.51 96.98
N TYR A 24 41.13 31.27 97.15
CA TYR A 24 42.13 32.30 96.97
C TYR A 24 41.91 32.96 95.59
N PRO A 25 42.08 34.29 95.48
CA PRO A 25 42.03 34.95 94.19
C PRO A 25 43.00 34.24 93.21
N PRO A 26 42.64 34.13 91.93
CA PRO A 26 43.48 33.45 90.94
C PRO A 26 44.91 33.98 91.04
N SER A 27 45.86 33.04 91.06
CA SER A 27 47.27 33.45 91.10
C SER A 27 47.60 34.25 89.83
N ARG A 28 48.61 35.12 89.91
CA ARG A 28 49.09 35.88 88.75
C ARG A 28 49.35 34.97 87.54
N THR A 29 49.96 33.81 87.76
CA THR A 29 50.22 32.80 86.73
C THR A 29 48.94 32.23 86.13
N GLU A 30 47.89 32.03 86.93
CA GLU A 30 46.60 31.54 86.45
C GLU A 30 45.89 32.59 85.57
N LEU A 31 45.96 33.87 85.96
CA LEU A 31 45.44 34.97 85.14
C LEU A 31 46.21 35.13 83.82
N GLU A 32 47.54 35.02 83.85
CA GLU A 32 48.38 35.07 82.64
C GLU A 32 48.05 33.92 81.68
N ASN A 33 47.86 32.70 82.20
CA ASN A 33 47.45 31.54 81.40
C ASN A 33 46.04 31.70 80.82
N GLN A 34 45.08 32.18 81.60
CA GLN A 34 43.72 32.47 81.11
C GLN A 34 43.73 33.53 80.01
N LEU A 35 44.52 34.58 80.17
CA LEU A 35 44.68 35.63 79.16
C LEU A 35 45.31 35.08 77.87
N ALA A 36 46.32 34.21 77.98
CA ALA A 36 46.94 33.56 76.82
C ALA A 36 45.95 32.66 76.07
N CYS A 37 45.12 31.88 76.79
CA CYS A 37 44.05 31.10 76.19
C CYS A 37 43.01 31.99 75.51
N ALA A 38 42.52 33.04 76.17
CA ALA A 38 41.53 33.95 75.61
C ALA A 38 42.04 34.68 74.34
N ASN A 39 43.32 35.05 74.31
CA ASN A 39 43.94 35.66 73.13
C ASN A 39 44.02 34.66 71.96
N ARG A 40 44.39 33.40 72.23
CA ARG A 40 44.38 32.34 71.21
C ARG A 40 42.97 32.09 70.66
N ASP A 41 41.97 32.01 71.53
CA ASP A 41 40.57 31.81 71.12
C ASP A 41 40.06 33.00 70.28
N ARG A 42 40.45 34.22 70.64
CA ARG A 42 40.16 35.43 69.85
C ARG A 42 40.76 35.35 68.45
N GLU A 43 42.02 34.94 68.32
CA GLU A 43 42.68 34.79 67.01
C GLU A 43 41.96 33.76 66.13
N ILE A 44 41.61 32.60 66.69
CA ILE A 44 40.86 31.55 66.00
C ILE A 44 39.48 32.07 65.57
N ALA A 45 38.78 32.81 66.43
CA ALA A 45 37.49 33.40 66.12
C ALA A 45 37.58 34.40 64.96
N ILE A 46 38.62 35.24 64.94
CA ILE A 46 38.87 36.19 63.84
C ILE A 46 39.16 35.44 62.53
N GLU A 47 40.02 34.41 62.56
CA GLU A 47 40.32 33.61 61.38
C GLU A 47 39.05 32.92 60.84
N CYS A 48 38.23 32.35 61.72
CA CYS A 48 36.96 31.73 61.35
C CYS A 48 35.99 32.75 60.75
N GLY A 49 35.90 33.96 61.33
CA GLY A 49 35.12 35.07 60.80
C GLY A 49 35.56 35.48 59.40
N ASN A 50 36.87 35.61 59.16
CA ASN A 50 37.43 35.95 57.86
C ASN A 50 37.14 34.87 56.82
N ARG A 51 37.30 33.59 57.19
CA ARG A 51 36.98 32.45 56.32
C ARG A 51 35.49 32.43 55.96
N LEU A 52 34.61 32.75 56.91
CA LEU A 52 33.18 32.85 56.67
C LEU A 52 32.84 34.01 55.73
N ALA A 53 33.41 35.20 55.96
CA ALA A 53 33.20 36.37 55.11
C ALA A 53 33.61 36.09 53.65
N ASN A 54 34.77 35.44 53.46
CA ASN A 54 35.23 35.03 52.13
C ASN A 54 34.26 34.06 51.45
N LYS A 55 33.77 33.05 52.18
CA LYS A 55 32.76 32.11 51.66
C LYS A 55 31.47 32.83 51.27
N CYS A 56 30.99 33.76 52.09
CA CYS A 56 29.81 34.56 51.79
C CYS A 56 30.00 35.40 50.51
N SER A 57 31.18 36.00 50.31
CA SER A 57 31.51 36.75 49.09
C SER A 57 31.49 35.88 47.83
N VAL A 58 32.04 34.66 47.90
CA VAL A 58 32.01 33.69 46.79
C VAL A 58 30.57 33.29 46.47
N LEU A 59 29.78 32.96 47.50
CA LEU A 59 28.37 32.57 47.33
C LEU A 59 27.53 33.70 46.71
N ASP A 60 27.76 34.96 47.08
CA ASP A 60 27.06 36.10 46.45
C ASP A 60 27.37 36.21 44.96
N LYS A 61 28.65 36.04 44.57
CA LYS A 61 29.06 36.04 43.15
C LYS A 61 28.41 34.90 42.38
N ASP A 62 28.39 33.70 42.96
CA ASP A 62 27.77 32.53 42.35
C ASP A 62 26.25 32.68 42.22
N ASN A 63 25.57 33.20 43.25
CA ASN A 63 24.14 33.49 43.20
C ASN A 63 23.79 34.46 42.07
N LYS A 64 24.56 35.54 41.91
CA LYS A 64 24.38 36.48 40.80
C LYS A 64 24.61 35.82 39.44
N ARG A 65 25.60 34.93 39.33
CA ARG A 65 25.86 34.16 38.10
C ARG A 65 24.70 33.22 37.76
N ILE A 66 24.21 32.46 38.75
CA ILE A 66 23.08 31.54 38.59
C ILE A 66 21.83 32.29 38.14
N GLN A 67 21.52 33.45 38.73
CA GLN A 67 20.37 34.27 38.34
C GLN A 67 20.45 34.73 36.87
N ARG A 68 21.63 35.16 36.39
CA ARG A 68 21.82 35.53 34.98
C ARG A 68 21.60 34.33 34.05
N ASN A 69 22.16 33.18 34.39
CA ASN A 69 22.00 31.96 33.60
C ASN A 69 20.54 31.51 33.55
N LEU A 70 19.81 31.60 34.68
CA LEU A 70 18.39 31.28 34.75
C LEU A 70 17.57 32.18 33.81
N LYS A 71 17.84 33.50 33.84
CA LYS A 71 17.17 34.46 32.95
C LYS A 71 17.43 34.15 31.48
N GLN A 72 18.68 33.85 31.14
CA GLN A 72 19.04 33.47 29.76
C GLN A 72 18.34 32.18 29.33
N SER A 73 18.38 31.14 30.17
CA SER A 73 17.72 29.86 29.88
C SER A 73 16.21 30.01 29.71
N ASN A 74 15.55 30.91 30.44
CA ASN A 74 14.13 31.19 30.28
C ASN A 74 13.82 31.88 28.94
N ASN A 75 14.66 32.82 28.51
CA ASN A 75 14.53 33.45 27.20
C ASN A 75 14.68 32.43 26.06
N ASP A 76 15.65 31.51 26.18
CA ASP A 76 15.88 30.48 25.17
C ASP A 76 14.73 29.46 25.15
N LYS A 77 14.18 29.09 26.32
CA LYS A 77 12.97 28.28 26.42
C LYS A 77 11.77 28.94 25.72
N GLU A 78 11.59 30.25 25.88
CA GLU A 78 10.51 30.99 25.22
C GLU A 78 10.66 30.97 23.70
N LYS A 79 11.88 31.20 23.18
CA LYS A 79 12.17 31.11 21.73
C LYS A 79 11.89 29.72 21.18
N LEU A 80 12.36 28.68 21.88
CA LEU A 80 12.10 27.28 21.49
C LEU A 80 10.60 26.97 21.50
N SER A 81 9.85 27.48 22.48
CA SER A 81 8.40 27.34 22.54
C SER A 81 7.73 27.95 21.29
N LYS A 82 8.10 29.18 20.91
CA LYS A 82 7.58 29.84 19.70
C LYS A 82 7.86 29.02 18.44
N HIS A 83 9.09 28.51 18.28
CA HIS A 83 9.43 27.65 17.14
C HIS A 83 8.66 26.33 17.14
N SER A 84 8.43 25.72 18.31
CA SER A 84 7.62 24.51 18.43
C SER A 84 6.19 24.74 17.94
N TYR A 85 5.55 25.84 18.34
CA TYR A 85 4.21 26.19 17.86
C TYR A 85 4.17 26.44 16.35
N GLN A 86 5.17 27.11 15.78
CA GLN A 86 5.29 27.29 14.33
C GLN A 86 5.37 25.95 13.60
N LEU A 87 6.20 25.03 14.09
CA LEU A 87 6.37 23.70 13.50
C LEU A 87 5.08 22.89 13.59
N ILE A 88 4.36 22.95 14.71
CA ILE A 88 3.06 22.28 14.88
C ILE A 88 2.04 22.78 13.84
N ASN A 89 2.00 24.09 13.60
CA ASN A 89 1.10 24.68 12.61
C ASN A 89 1.45 24.24 11.18
N GLU A 90 2.74 24.18 10.86
CA GLU A 90 3.20 23.73 9.55
C GLU A 90 2.89 22.25 9.32
N VAL A 91 3.09 21.39 10.32
CA VAL A 91 2.69 19.99 10.26
C VAL A 91 1.18 19.86 10.02
N LYS A 92 0.35 20.64 10.71
CA LYS A 92 -1.11 20.65 10.48
C LYS A 92 -1.46 21.06 9.06
N ARG A 93 -0.82 22.11 8.54
CA ARG A 93 -1.02 22.60 7.17
C ARG A 93 -0.68 21.52 6.14
N LEU A 94 0.49 20.89 6.28
CA LEU A 94 0.94 19.82 5.39
C LEU A 94 0.04 18.59 5.46
N SER A 95 -0.49 18.23 6.64
CA SER A 95 -1.45 17.14 6.76
C SER A 95 -2.73 17.41 5.97
N SER A 96 -3.29 18.63 6.05
CA SER A 96 -4.47 18.99 5.25
C SER A 96 -4.21 19.00 3.74
N GLU A 97 -3.01 19.41 3.33
CA GLU A 97 -2.58 19.35 1.93
C GLU A 97 -2.47 17.89 1.44
N LEU A 98 -1.93 17.01 2.27
CA LEU A 98 -1.87 15.57 1.99
C LEU A 98 -3.27 14.96 1.83
N ASP A 99 -4.21 15.27 2.73
CA ASP A 99 -5.60 14.78 2.64
C ASP A 99 -6.29 15.24 1.34
N SER A 100 -6.03 16.47 0.91
CA SER A 100 -6.52 17.01 -0.36
C SER A 100 -5.95 16.26 -1.56
N LEU A 101 -4.64 16.01 -1.57
CA LEU A 101 -3.98 15.25 -2.63
C LEU A 101 -4.46 13.80 -2.71
N ILE A 102 -4.65 13.14 -1.57
CA ILE A 102 -5.23 11.79 -1.50
C ILE A 102 -6.63 11.78 -2.13
N SER A 103 -7.44 12.79 -1.83
CA SER A 103 -8.79 12.92 -2.41
C SER A 103 -8.75 13.09 -3.93
N GLN A 104 -7.81 13.91 -4.44
CA GLN A 104 -7.62 14.10 -5.88
C GLN A 104 -7.14 12.83 -6.60
N ILE A 105 -6.21 12.08 -6.00
CA ILE A 105 -5.74 10.80 -6.54
C ILE A 105 -6.90 9.81 -6.63
N THR A 106 -7.65 9.67 -5.54
CA THR A 106 -8.81 8.76 -5.47
C THR A 106 -9.83 9.09 -6.57
N HIS A 107 -10.14 10.37 -6.77
CA HIS A 107 -11.06 10.80 -7.84
C HIS A 107 -10.51 10.46 -9.25
N LYS A 108 -9.22 10.70 -9.50
CA LYS A 108 -8.59 10.36 -10.78
C LYS A 108 -8.58 8.85 -11.03
N ASP A 109 -8.35 8.04 -10.01
CA ASP A 109 -8.37 6.58 -10.12
C ASP A 109 -9.78 6.06 -10.47
N ILE A 110 -10.82 6.63 -9.88
CA ILE A 110 -12.22 6.32 -10.24
C ILE A 110 -12.47 6.67 -11.70
N SER A 111 -12.13 7.89 -12.13
CA SER A 111 -12.33 8.35 -13.51
C SER A 111 -11.55 7.52 -14.54
N LEU A 112 -10.35 7.08 -14.18
CA LEU A 112 -9.53 6.18 -15.00
C LEU A 112 -10.22 4.82 -15.18
N ASN A 113 -10.74 4.25 -14.08
CA ASN A 113 -11.45 2.97 -14.13
C ASN A 113 -12.73 3.05 -14.98
N GLU A 114 -13.50 4.13 -14.86
CA GLU A 114 -14.67 4.37 -15.71
C GLU A 114 -14.28 4.43 -17.20
N SER A 115 -13.20 5.14 -17.52
CA SER A 115 -12.70 5.24 -18.89
C SER A 115 -12.23 3.89 -19.42
N LYS A 116 -11.55 3.08 -18.59
CA LYS A 116 -11.14 1.71 -18.94
C LYS A 116 -12.33 0.80 -19.25
N ILE A 117 -13.42 0.92 -18.48
CA ILE A 117 -14.67 0.19 -18.73
C ILE A 117 -15.26 0.60 -20.09
N LYS A 118 -15.34 1.90 -20.39
CA LYS A 118 -15.84 2.42 -21.68
C LYS A 118 -15.00 1.93 -22.87
N ILE A 119 -13.67 1.93 -22.73
CA ILE A 119 -12.77 1.41 -23.76
C ILE A 119 -13.04 -0.08 -24.03
N LYS A 120 -13.23 -0.89 -22.98
CA LYS A 120 -13.53 -2.32 -23.13
C LYS A 120 -14.87 -2.58 -23.84
N ASP A 121 -15.88 -1.76 -23.57
CA ASP A 121 -17.17 -1.80 -24.28
C ASP A 121 -17.00 -1.46 -25.77
N LEU A 122 -16.29 -0.37 -26.08
CA LEU A 122 -16.01 0.03 -27.47
C LEU A 122 -15.21 -1.02 -28.23
N GLN A 123 -14.20 -1.64 -27.60
CA GLN A 123 -13.46 -2.75 -28.20
C GLN A 123 -14.37 -3.94 -28.56
N SER A 124 -15.33 -4.26 -27.68
CA SER A 124 -16.30 -5.32 -27.93
C SER A 124 -17.20 -4.98 -29.13
N LYS A 125 -17.65 -3.72 -29.24
CA LYS A 125 -18.43 -3.22 -30.38
C LYS A 125 -17.65 -3.25 -31.69
N ILE A 126 -16.38 -2.82 -31.69
CA ILE A 126 -15.50 -2.89 -32.86
C ILE A 126 -15.37 -4.33 -33.35
N LYS A 127 -15.11 -5.28 -32.43
CA LYS A 127 -14.99 -6.70 -32.78
C LYS A 127 -16.25 -7.26 -33.44
N ILE A 128 -17.45 -6.86 -32.98
CA ILE A 128 -18.72 -7.26 -33.61
C ILE A 128 -18.87 -6.65 -35.01
N LEU A 129 -18.43 -5.41 -35.22
CA LEU A 129 -18.50 -4.77 -36.53
C LEU A 129 -17.51 -5.40 -37.52
N GLU A 130 -16.31 -5.75 -37.07
CA GLU A 130 -15.31 -6.45 -37.88
C GLU A 130 -15.82 -7.80 -38.39
N THR A 131 -16.46 -8.61 -37.52
CA THR A 131 -17.04 -9.90 -37.95
C THR A 131 -18.17 -9.73 -38.95
N LYS A 132 -19.05 -8.74 -38.75
CA LYS A 132 -20.12 -8.42 -39.70
C LYS A 132 -19.57 -7.97 -41.05
N LEU A 133 -18.56 -7.11 -41.07
CA LEU A 133 -17.93 -6.63 -42.30
C LEU A 133 -17.29 -7.77 -43.09
N SER A 134 -16.63 -8.72 -42.40
CA SER A 134 -16.07 -9.90 -43.06
C SER A 134 -17.15 -10.79 -43.70
N SER A 135 -18.32 -10.94 -43.07
CA SER A 135 -19.45 -11.71 -43.62
C SER A 135 -20.00 -11.05 -44.87
N THR A 136 -20.33 -9.75 -44.81
CA THR A 136 -20.90 -9.02 -45.94
C THR A 136 -19.93 -8.92 -47.12
N GLN A 137 -18.63 -8.86 -46.87
CA GLN A 137 -17.62 -8.91 -47.91
C GLN A 137 -17.61 -10.26 -48.64
N ASN A 138 -17.82 -11.37 -47.92
CA ASN A 138 -17.90 -12.70 -48.54
C ASN A 138 -19.18 -12.86 -49.37
N GLU A 139 -20.32 -12.44 -48.84
CA GLU A 139 -21.60 -12.42 -49.58
C GLU A 139 -21.50 -11.55 -50.86
N SER A 140 -20.84 -10.38 -50.78
CA SER A 140 -20.63 -9.51 -51.93
C SER A 140 -19.78 -10.17 -53.03
N LYS A 141 -18.72 -10.90 -52.66
CA LYS A 141 -17.91 -11.69 -53.61
C LYS A 141 -18.76 -12.74 -54.31
N GLU A 142 -19.60 -13.45 -53.57
CA GLU A 142 -20.51 -14.48 -54.11
C GLU A 142 -21.53 -13.89 -55.08
N ILE A 143 -22.19 -12.79 -54.70
CA ILE A 143 -23.13 -12.06 -55.58
C ILE A 143 -22.43 -11.61 -56.87
N THR A 144 -21.19 -11.14 -56.77
CA THR A 144 -20.42 -10.69 -57.94
C THR A 144 -20.09 -11.85 -58.87
N ALA A 145 -19.73 -13.02 -58.32
CA ALA A 145 -19.52 -14.24 -59.10
C ALA A 145 -20.80 -14.70 -59.82
N LEU A 146 -21.93 -14.72 -59.10
CA LEU A 146 -23.25 -15.06 -59.68
C LEU A 146 -23.65 -14.09 -60.79
N ARG A 147 -23.37 -12.79 -60.64
CA ARG A 147 -23.66 -11.78 -61.68
C ARG A 147 -22.84 -12.03 -62.95
N SER A 148 -21.56 -12.38 -62.81
CA SER A 148 -20.71 -12.75 -63.95
C SER A 148 -21.23 -14.00 -64.67
N MET A 149 -21.63 -15.04 -63.93
CA MET A 149 -22.24 -16.24 -64.52
C MET A 149 -23.55 -15.93 -65.25
N LYS A 150 -24.42 -15.09 -64.66
CA LYS A 150 -25.67 -14.67 -65.30
C LYS A 150 -25.42 -13.97 -66.64
N LYS A 151 -24.39 -13.11 -66.72
CA LYS A 151 -24.02 -12.43 -67.97
C LYS A 151 -23.58 -13.43 -69.04
N ILE A 152 -22.76 -14.42 -68.67
CA ILE A 152 -22.34 -15.51 -69.57
C ILE A 152 -23.55 -16.30 -70.08
N LEU A 153 -24.48 -16.66 -69.18
CA LEU A 153 -25.72 -17.37 -69.55
C LEU A 153 -26.59 -16.57 -70.53
N GLU A 154 -26.69 -15.25 -70.33
CA GLU A 154 -27.46 -14.36 -71.20
C GLU A 154 -26.83 -14.26 -72.60
N GLU A 155 -25.50 -14.17 -72.69
CA GLU A 155 -24.77 -14.17 -73.95
C GLU A 155 -24.94 -15.49 -74.72
N ILE A 156 -24.89 -16.63 -74.00
CA ILE A 156 -25.21 -17.95 -74.57
C ILE A 156 -26.64 -17.95 -75.12
N ARG A 157 -27.62 -17.43 -74.36
CA ARG A 157 -29.04 -17.38 -74.77
C ARG A 157 -29.24 -16.54 -76.04
N GLU A 158 -28.66 -15.35 -76.12
CA GLU A 158 -28.74 -14.50 -77.31
C GLU A 158 -28.08 -15.15 -78.54
N SER A 159 -26.97 -15.86 -78.36
CA SER A 159 -26.28 -16.55 -79.46
C SER A 159 -27.10 -17.71 -80.04
N ARG A 160 -27.89 -18.42 -79.21
CA ARG A 160 -28.73 -19.56 -79.63
C ARG A 160 -29.83 -19.18 -80.64
N GLY A 161 -30.25 -17.91 -80.70
CA GLY A 161 -31.21 -17.40 -81.70
C GLY A 161 -30.57 -16.80 -82.97
N LYS A 162 -29.26 -16.52 -82.94
CA LYS A 162 -28.54 -15.80 -84.00
C LYS A 162 -27.89 -16.70 -85.05
N VAL A 163 -28.25 -17.99 -85.12
CA VAL A 163 -28.01 -18.80 -86.33
C VAL A 163 -29.31 -18.99 -87.12
N PRO A 164 -29.95 -17.91 -87.60
CA PRO A 164 -31.11 -18.04 -88.46
C PRO A 164 -30.70 -18.85 -89.68
N ASN A 165 -31.53 -19.82 -90.04
CA ASN A 165 -31.28 -20.73 -91.16
C ASN A 165 -30.05 -21.64 -91.02
N ALA A 166 -29.51 -21.91 -89.83
CA ALA A 166 -28.49 -22.96 -89.67
C ALA A 166 -29.00 -24.30 -90.23
N SER A 167 -30.17 -24.70 -89.77
CA SER A 167 -30.87 -25.92 -90.18
C SER A 167 -31.19 -25.88 -91.67
N LYS A 168 -31.69 -24.76 -92.20
CA LYS A 168 -31.96 -24.59 -93.65
C LYS A 168 -30.69 -24.60 -94.51
N ARG A 169 -29.58 -24.00 -94.07
CA ARG A 169 -28.29 -24.02 -94.80
C ARG A 169 -27.68 -25.41 -94.79
N MET A 170 -27.73 -26.12 -93.66
CA MET A 170 -27.25 -27.51 -93.59
C MET A 170 -28.14 -28.46 -94.42
N ALA A 171 -29.46 -28.29 -94.34
CA ALA A 171 -30.41 -29.02 -95.18
C ALA A 171 -30.10 -28.85 -96.66
N LYS A 172 -29.84 -27.61 -97.11
CA LYS A 172 -29.45 -27.32 -98.50
C LYS A 172 -28.09 -27.91 -98.88
N LYS A 173 -27.08 -27.81 -98.01
CA LYS A 173 -25.71 -28.30 -98.29
C LYS A 173 -25.65 -29.83 -98.41
N PHE A 174 -26.34 -30.53 -97.51
CA PHE A 174 -26.33 -31.99 -97.44
C PHE A 174 -27.53 -32.65 -98.13
N ARG A 175 -28.40 -31.85 -98.77
CA ARG A 175 -29.63 -32.30 -99.45
C ARG A 175 -30.52 -33.19 -98.56
N ILE A 176 -30.64 -32.82 -97.30
CA ILE A 176 -31.51 -33.49 -96.32
C ILE A 176 -32.59 -32.53 -95.87
N GLY A 177 -33.76 -33.04 -95.47
CA GLY A 177 -34.85 -32.20 -94.98
C GLY A 177 -34.45 -31.44 -93.71
N ALA A 178 -34.88 -30.18 -93.56
CA ALA A 178 -34.59 -29.37 -92.38
C ALA A 178 -35.05 -30.04 -91.07
N ARG A 179 -36.12 -30.85 -91.12
CA ARG A 179 -36.60 -31.67 -90.00
C ARG A 179 -35.56 -32.72 -89.56
N ARG A 180 -34.92 -33.39 -90.52
CA ARG A 180 -33.87 -34.37 -90.26
C ARG A 180 -32.61 -33.74 -89.65
N VAL A 181 -32.32 -32.48 -89.98
CA VAL A 181 -31.24 -31.73 -89.36
C VAL A 181 -31.50 -31.50 -87.86
N TYR A 182 -32.73 -31.16 -87.48
CA TYR A 182 -33.09 -31.03 -86.06
C TYR A 182 -33.04 -32.37 -85.32
N GLU A 183 -33.54 -33.46 -85.93
CA GLU A 183 -33.45 -34.81 -85.34
C GLU A 183 -32.01 -35.24 -85.06
N ILE A 184 -31.08 -34.98 -85.99
CA ILE A 184 -29.65 -35.29 -85.81
C ILE A 184 -29.05 -34.40 -84.72
N TRP A 185 -29.39 -33.11 -84.71
CA TRP A 185 -28.89 -32.16 -83.71
C TRP A 185 -29.33 -32.56 -82.29
N GLU A 186 -30.61 -32.87 -82.11
CA GLU A 186 -31.21 -33.28 -80.84
C GLU A 186 -30.72 -34.66 -80.36
N HIS A 187 -30.48 -35.60 -81.29
CA HIS A 187 -29.88 -36.90 -80.96
C HIS A 187 -28.41 -36.76 -80.52
N LYS A 188 -27.67 -35.78 -81.08
CA LYS A 188 -26.30 -35.49 -80.65
C LYS A 188 -26.25 -34.81 -79.27
N GLU A 189 -27.20 -33.93 -78.99
CA GLU A 189 -27.33 -33.27 -77.68
C GLU A 189 -27.68 -34.29 -76.58
N ARG A 190 -28.56 -35.26 -76.87
CA ARG A 190 -28.82 -36.41 -75.99
C ARG A 190 -27.60 -37.29 -75.74
N LEU A 191 -26.74 -37.50 -76.75
CA LEU A 191 -25.49 -38.24 -76.60
C LEU A 191 -24.45 -37.48 -75.77
N GLN A 192 -24.45 -36.14 -75.84
CA GLN A 192 -23.54 -35.31 -75.04
C GLN A 192 -23.98 -35.23 -73.57
N GLN A 193 -25.28 -35.20 -73.28
CA GLN A 193 -25.79 -35.30 -71.90
C GLN A 193 -25.59 -36.69 -71.27
N GLY A 194 -25.42 -37.74 -72.08
CA GLY A 194 -25.08 -39.09 -71.61
C GLY A 194 -23.60 -39.30 -71.29
N LEU A 195 -22.71 -38.43 -71.80
CA LEU A 195 -21.26 -38.56 -71.63
C LEU A 195 -20.74 -37.83 -70.37
N ASP A 196 -21.44 -36.79 -69.90
CA ASP A 196 -21.11 -36.09 -68.65
C ASP A 196 -21.55 -36.86 -67.38
N ASN A 197 -22.16 -38.04 -67.53
CA ASN A 197 -22.60 -38.92 -66.43
C ASN A 197 -21.77 -40.23 -66.34
N TRP A 198 -20.59 -40.30 -66.95
CA TRP A 198 -19.68 -41.43 -66.78
C TRP A 198 -18.64 -41.14 -65.70
N ASP A 199 -19.09 -41.28 -64.44
CA ASP A 199 -18.20 -41.60 -63.31
C ASP A 199 -17.72 -43.04 -63.51
N ASP A 200 -16.51 -43.19 -64.04
CA ASP A 200 -15.76 -44.44 -64.02
C ASP A 200 -15.10 -44.61 -62.65
N SER A 201 -15.74 -45.36 -61.75
CA SER A 201 -15.04 -46.25 -60.82
C SER A 201 -15.93 -47.41 -60.35
N PRO A 202 -15.37 -48.63 -60.17
CA PRO A 202 -16.11 -49.89 -60.25
C PRO A 202 -16.65 -50.38 -58.88
N PRO A 203 -17.58 -51.36 -58.89
CA PRO A 203 -18.24 -51.86 -57.68
C PRO A 203 -17.34 -52.83 -56.91
N SER A 204 -17.13 -52.56 -55.62
CA SER A 204 -16.72 -53.57 -54.64
C SER A 204 -17.91 -53.86 -53.72
N ASP A 205 -18.27 -55.12 -53.64
CA ASP A 205 -19.29 -55.68 -52.76
C ASP A 205 -19.09 -55.27 -51.28
N SER A 206 -20.14 -54.78 -50.62
CA SER A 206 -20.75 -55.50 -49.49
C SER A 206 -22.02 -54.80 -48.99
N HIS A 207 -23.10 -55.58 -48.97
CA HIS A 207 -24.32 -55.51 -48.15
C HIS A 207 -25.05 -54.17 -47.86
N ASN A 208 -26.07 -53.96 -48.70
CA ASN A 208 -27.50 -53.77 -48.36
C ASN A 208 -28.01 -52.55 -47.55
N LYS A 209 -28.70 -51.70 -48.34
CA LYS A 209 -30.07 -51.15 -48.15
C LYS A 209 -30.24 -49.91 -47.25
N LYS A 210 -30.51 -48.76 -47.87
CA LYS A 210 -31.86 -48.15 -48.11
C LYS A 210 -32.47 -47.65 -46.79
N LEU A 211 -32.73 -46.36 -46.55
CA LEU A 211 -33.55 -45.44 -47.35
C LEU A 211 -33.48 -44.02 -46.76
N SER A 212 -33.62 -43.02 -47.65
CA SER A 212 -34.25 -41.70 -47.48
C SER A 212 -34.35 -41.05 -46.08
N ALA A 213 -33.87 -39.81 -45.96
CA ALA A 213 -34.74 -38.62 -45.87
C ALA A 213 -33.93 -37.42 -45.37
N ILE A 214 -34.32 -36.27 -45.93
CA ILE A 214 -34.05 -34.92 -45.44
C ILE A 214 -34.42 -34.84 -43.96
N GLU A 215 -33.51 -34.39 -43.10
CA GLU A 215 -33.89 -33.80 -41.82
C GLU A 215 -32.97 -32.63 -41.45
N ILE A 216 -33.54 -31.45 -41.63
CA ILE A 216 -33.17 -30.19 -40.99
C ILE A 216 -33.49 -30.36 -39.50
N SER A 217 -32.48 -30.36 -38.63
CA SER A 217 -32.72 -30.30 -37.18
C SER A 217 -32.80 -28.85 -36.73
N ILE A 218 -34.01 -28.31 -36.77
CA ILE A 218 -34.45 -27.21 -35.92
C ILE A 218 -34.85 -27.85 -34.58
N ASN A 219 -34.16 -27.52 -33.49
CA ASN A 219 -34.62 -27.81 -32.15
C ASN A 219 -35.08 -26.51 -31.48
N GLU A 220 -36.33 -26.16 -31.72
CA GLU A 220 -37.17 -25.41 -30.78
C GLU A 220 -38.35 -26.32 -30.40
N ALA A 221 -38.47 -26.67 -29.12
CA ALA A 221 -39.75 -27.07 -28.54
C ALA A 221 -39.77 -26.66 -27.07
N SER A 222 -40.51 -25.58 -26.79
CA SER A 222 -41.02 -25.25 -25.46
C SER A 222 -42.31 -26.03 -25.17
N THR A 223 -42.63 -26.15 -23.87
CA THR A 223 -43.94 -26.41 -23.23
C THR A 223 -44.37 -27.89 -23.06
N LYS A 224 -44.94 -28.38 -21.95
CA LYS A 224 -45.50 -27.78 -20.70
C LYS A 224 -45.92 -28.87 -19.67
N VAL A 225 -45.92 -28.49 -18.36
CA VAL A 225 -46.84 -28.89 -17.24
C VAL A 225 -46.54 -30.19 -16.46
N ALA A 226 -46.55 -30.28 -15.11
CA ALA A 226 -46.61 -29.33 -13.98
C ALA A 226 -46.40 -30.05 -12.63
N LYS A 227 -45.88 -29.34 -11.59
CA LYS A 227 -46.43 -29.15 -10.22
C LYS A 227 -45.34 -28.92 -9.14
N ASN A 228 -45.34 -27.68 -8.62
CA ASN A 228 -45.07 -27.22 -7.25
C ASN A 228 -44.14 -28.01 -6.31
N ILE A 229 -42.97 -27.44 -5.97
CA ILE A 229 -42.46 -27.36 -4.59
C ILE A 229 -41.75 -26.02 -4.37
N LYS A 230 -42.20 -25.27 -3.36
CA LYS A 230 -41.58 -24.06 -2.79
C LYS A 230 -40.15 -24.34 -2.31
N SER A 231 -39.14 -23.58 -2.76
CA SER A 231 -38.01 -23.15 -1.90
C SER A 231 -37.23 -21.96 -2.50
N LYS A 232 -36.61 -21.20 -1.60
CA LYS A 232 -36.09 -19.81 -1.67
C LYS A 232 -35.04 -19.52 -2.77
N PRO A 233 -34.85 -18.26 -3.22
CA PRO A 233 -33.82 -17.93 -4.20
C PRO A 233 -32.44 -17.88 -3.55
N LYS A 234 -31.51 -18.70 -4.08
CA LYS A 234 -30.09 -18.67 -3.73
C LYS A 234 -29.37 -17.81 -4.76
N LEU A 235 -28.83 -16.70 -4.27
CA LEU A 235 -27.99 -15.73 -4.98
C LEU A 235 -26.71 -16.44 -5.47
N ILE A 236 -26.54 -16.57 -6.79
CA ILE A 236 -25.26 -16.99 -7.38
C ILE A 236 -24.44 -15.73 -7.62
N HIS A 237 -23.51 -15.51 -6.70
CA HIS A 237 -22.48 -14.49 -6.76
C HIS A 237 -21.30 -15.06 -7.56
N ASN A 238 -21.14 -14.68 -8.83
CA ASN A 238 -19.92 -14.97 -9.57
C ASN A 238 -18.83 -14.03 -9.07
N SER A 239 -18.09 -14.53 -8.08
CA SER A 239 -16.86 -13.94 -7.56
C SER A 239 -15.68 -14.45 -8.39
N ASP A 240 -15.40 -13.82 -9.52
CA ASP A 240 -14.12 -14.04 -10.21
C ASP A 240 -13.04 -13.17 -9.55
N GLN A 241 -12.18 -13.89 -8.83
CA GLN A 241 -10.94 -13.43 -8.22
C GLN A 241 -10.06 -12.70 -9.25
N PHE A 242 -9.77 -11.43 -9.01
CA PHE A 242 -8.52 -10.83 -9.48
C PHE A 242 -7.55 -10.79 -8.29
N PHE A 243 -6.50 -11.61 -8.39
CA PHE A 243 -5.33 -11.55 -7.52
C PHE A 243 -4.63 -10.20 -7.72
N ILE A 244 -4.99 -9.21 -6.90
CA ILE A 244 -4.04 -8.17 -6.53
C ILE A 244 -3.00 -8.88 -5.67
N SER A 245 -1.75 -8.92 -6.13
CA SER A 245 -0.64 -9.50 -5.38
C SER A 245 -0.68 -8.99 -3.94
N LYS A 246 -0.90 -9.91 -3.00
CA LYS A 246 -0.92 -9.68 -1.56
C LYS A 246 0.40 -9.06 -1.07
N ASP A 247 1.46 -9.11 -1.88
CA ASP A 247 2.78 -8.61 -1.54
C ASP A 247 2.89 -7.07 -1.61
N SER A 248 2.10 -6.38 -2.45
CA SER A 248 2.20 -4.91 -2.54
C SER A 248 1.52 -4.20 -1.37
N PHE A 249 0.35 -4.70 -0.93
CA PHE A 249 -0.37 -4.17 0.22
C PHE A 249 0.34 -4.51 1.54
N ASN A 250 0.91 -5.72 1.64
CA ASN A 250 1.75 -6.10 2.78
C ASN A 250 3.06 -5.31 2.83
N LYS A 251 3.64 -4.89 1.70
CA LYS A 251 4.86 -4.07 1.70
C LYS A 251 4.61 -2.64 2.18
N MET A 252 3.47 -2.04 1.81
CA MET A 252 3.06 -0.71 2.31
C MET A 252 2.65 -0.76 3.79
N ASN A 253 1.89 -1.79 4.21
CA ASN A 253 1.56 -1.98 5.63
C ASN A 253 2.78 -2.35 6.46
N LYS A 254 3.74 -3.12 5.93
CA LYS A 254 4.99 -3.43 6.63
C LYS A 254 5.90 -2.20 6.75
N ILE A 255 5.87 -1.26 5.81
CA ILE A 255 6.58 0.03 5.94
C ILE A 255 5.86 0.96 6.94
N LEU A 256 4.53 0.91 7.01
CA LEU A 256 3.75 1.68 7.98
C LEU A 256 3.82 1.09 9.41
N GLU A 257 3.92 -0.23 9.53
CA GLU A 257 4.12 -0.95 10.80
C GLU A 257 5.58 -0.91 11.27
N THR A 258 6.58 -1.03 10.39
CA THR A 258 8.01 -0.86 10.78
C THR A 258 8.37 0.58 11.16
N LYS A 259 7.49 1.56 10.88
CA LYS A 259 7.59 2.92 11.43
C LYS A 259 6.69 3.16 12.65
N LYS A 260 5.79 2.23 12.99
CA LYS A 260 4.98 2.23 14.22
C LYS A 260 5.58 1.34 15.31
N GLU A 261 6.49 0.44 14.98
CA GLU A 261 7.20 -0.42 15.91
C GLU A 261 8.52 0.20 16.37
N THR A 262 8.44 1.35 17.04
CA THR A 262 9.33 1.63 18.17
C THR A 262 8.42 1.72 19.38
N ILE A 263 8.02 0.54 19.85
CA ILE A 263 7.25 0.39 21.07
C ILE A 263 8.15 0.88 22.22
N PRO A 264 7.76 1.92 22.98
CA PRO A 264 8.39 2.21 24.27
C PRO A 264 8.06 1.05 25.22
N PRO A 265 8.95 0.69 26.16
CA PRO A 265 8.71 -0.46 27.02
C PRO A 265 7.39 -0.30 27.77
N GLU A 266 6.60 -1.36 27.71
CA GLU A 266 5.31 -1.54 28.36
C GLU A 266 5.45 -1.22 29.85
N ILE A 267 5.00 -0.03 30.23
CA ILE A 267 4.86 0.38 31.63
C ILE A 267 3.61 -0.32 32.15
N SER A 268 3.78 -1.56 32.58
CA SER A 268 2.86 -2.16 33.54
C SER A 268 2.73 -1.18 34.70
N GLN A 269 1.51 -0.72 34.98
CA GLN A 269 1.18 0.20 36.08
C GLN A 269 1.35 -0.50 37.44
N LYS A 270 2.58 -0.91 37.74
CA LYS A 270 3.04 -1.20 39.08
C LYS A 270 3.92 -0.03 39.45
N THR A 271 3.52 0.69 40.49
CA THR A 271 4.21 1.83 41.10
C THR A 271 5.69 1.50 41.29
N GLU A 272 6.52 1.79 40.28
CA GLU A 272 7.95 1.53 40.33
C GLU A 272 8.60 2.69 41.08
N ASP A 273 9.26 2.36 42.19
CA ASP A 273 9.98 3.29 43.05
C ASP A 273 10.94 4.17 42.21
N PRO A 274 10.84 5.51 42.26
CA PRO A 274 11.69 6.44 41.51
C PRO A 274 13.19 6.17 41.67
N LEU A 275 13.60 5.64 42.83
CA LEU A 275 15.01 5.30 43.09
C LEU A 275 15.47 4.09 42.27
N LYS A 276 14.59 3.12 41.99
CA LYS A 276 14.89 1.97 41.12
C LYS A 276 14.99 2.40 39.66
N LEU A 277 14.12 3.32 39.23
CA LEU A 277 14.16 3.87 37.88
C LEU A 277 15.49 4.61 37.62
N PHE A 278 15.93 5.46 38.56
CA PHE A 278 17.20 6.17 38.44
C PHE A 278 18.42 5.23 38.37
N LYS A 279 18.42 4.16 39.19
CA LYS A 279 19.50 3.15 39.17
C LYS A 279 19.56 2.38 37.85
N ARG A 280 18.40 2.08 37.25
CA ARG A 280 18.33 1.39 35.95
C ARG A 280 18.87 2.28 34.83
N THR A 281 18.46 3.54 34.78
CA THR A 281 18.94 4.51 33.77
C THR A 281 20.44 4.75 33.87
N GLN A 282 20.99 4.83 35.08
CA GLN A 282 22.44 4.93 35.31
C GLN A 282 23.20 3.68 34.83
N LYS A 283 22.64 2.49 35.03
CA LYS A 283 23.24 1.22 34.59
C LYS A 283 23.29 1.12 33.07
N ASP A 284 22.20 1.49 32.39
CA ASP A 284 22.12 1.45 30.94
C ASP A 284 23.03 2.51 30.29
N ALA A 285 23.10 3.72 30.87
CA ALA A 285 24.04 4.75 30.44
C ALA A 285 25.50 4.31 30.56
N LYS A 286 25.86 3.60 31.64
CA LYS A 286 27.21 3.01 31.80
C LYS A 286 27.50 1.92 30.77
N LYS A 287 26.52 1.08 30.45
CA LYS A 287 26.65 0.01 29.44
C LYS A 287 26.87 0.60 28.05
N SER A 288 26.08 1.60 27.65
CA SER A 288 26.24 2.29 26.36
C SER A 288 27.60 3.01 26.25
N ARG A 289 28.09 3.59 27.35
CA ARG A 289 29.40 4.25 27.38
C ARG A 289 30.56 3.24 27.27
N ALA A 290 30.40 2.02 27.79
CA ALA A 290 31.39 0.95 27.63
C ALA A 290 31.46 0.42 26.18
N VAL A 291 30.30 0.26 25.53
CA VAL A 291 30.22 -0.15 24.12
C VAL A 291 30.87 0.89 23.21
N ALA A 292 30.54 2.17 23.38
CA ALA A 292 31.14 3.25 22.59
C ALA A 292 32.67 3.33 22.76
N ARG A 293 33.20 3.09 23.97
CA ARG A 293 34.65 3.04 24.21
C ARG A 293 35.32 1.85 23.50
N ALA A 294 34.66 0.69 23.46
CA ALA A 294 35.18 -0.47 22.75
C ALA A 294 35.23 -0.23 21.22
N ASP A 295 34.23 0.45 20.67
CA ASP A 295 34.19 0.76 19.24
C ASP A 295 35.22 1.81 18.84
N ILE A 296 35.43 2.84 19.67
CA ILE A 296 36.50 3.83 19.49
C ILE A 296 37.88 3.15 19.54
N PHE A 297 38.09 2.21 20.47
CA PHE A 297 39.35 1.48 20.58
C PHE A 297 39.64 0.60 19.36
N LYS A 298 38.61 -0.06 18.81
CA LYS A 298 38.73 -0.84 17.56
C LYS A 298 39.10 0.05 16.37
N LEU A 299 38.47 1.21 16.24
CA LEU A 299 38.77 2.19 15.20
C LEU A 299 40.21 2.72 15.31
N SER A 300 40.70 2.99 16.53
CA SER A 300 42.07 3.44 16.73
C SER A 300 43.12 2.36 16.43
N THR A 301 42.82 1.08 16.73
CA THR A 301 43.73 -0.02 16.36
C THR A 301 43.79 -0.27 14.86
N LEU A 302 42.67 -0.07 14.13
CA LEU A 302 42.61 -0.23 12.69
C LEU A 302 43.47 0.83 11.97
N ASN A 303 43.46 2.07 12.47
CA ASN A 303 44.20 3.19 11.89
C ASN A 303 45.70 3.22 12.23
N SER A 304 46.19 2.33 13.12
CA SER A 304 47.62 2.23 13.47
C SER A 304 48.38 1.15 12.69
N LYS A 305 47.70 0.43 11.79
CA LYS A 305 48.27 -0.65 10.95
C LYS A 305 48.48 -0.25 9.48
N VAL A 306 48.47 1.04 9.19
CA VAL A 306 48.88 1.63 7.90
C VAL A 306 50.17 2.39 8.13
#